data_AF-A0AAE1X693-F1
#
_entry.id   AF-A0AAE1X693-F1
#
_cell.length_a   1.000
_cell.length_b   1.000
_cell.length_c   1.000
_cell.angle_alpha   90.00
_cell.angle_beta   90.00
_cell.angle_gamma   90.00
#
_symmetry.space_group_name_H-M   'P 1'
#
loop_
_entity.id
_entity.type
_entity.pdbx_description
1 polymer ?
#
loop_
_entity_poly.entity_id
_entity_poly.type
_entity_poly.pdbx_seq_one_letter_code
_entity_poly.pdbx_strand_id
1 'polypeptide(L)'
;MNMEDKKDMQIIIKEYISLGLIEPGISAYSSPGFLVRNHGEIKRGKPRKFFDEAGIELQEHIVEKIRNFPDVLKDKKQLQSFLGVVNFAGIFIKDLAKYRKDFRLLKETESAKWKWEEIHTQRVRELKQSAICQSLQYRRTRMNW
;
A
#
# COMPACT_ATOMS: atom_id res chain seq x y z
N MET A 1 -5.15 28.35 8.12
CA MET A 1 -5.97 27.40 7.34
C MET A 1 -6.80 28.20 6.35
N ASN A 2 -6.63 27.94 5.05
CA ASN A 2 -7.35 28.68 4.00
C ASN A 2 -8.86 28.39 4.12
N MET A 3 -9.71 29.32 3.68
CA MET A 3 -11.16 29.23 3.83
C MET A 3 -11.74 28.01 3.07
N GLU A 4 -11.09 27.65 1.98
CA GLU A 4 -11.39 26.47 1.15
C GLU A 4 -11.04 25.16 1.88
N ASP A 5 -9.87 25.09 2.53
CA ASP A 5 -9.47 23.92 3.32
C ASP A 5 -10.46 23.63 4.46
N LYS A 6 -11.06 24.68 5.05
CA LYS A 6 -12.09 24.52 6.08
C LYS A 6 -13.36 23.85 5.52
N LYS A 7 -13.77 24.22 4.31
CA LYS A 7 -14.96 23.66 3.65
C LYS A 7 -14.71 22.21 3.25
N ASP A 8 -13.55 21.93 2.65
CA ASP A 8 -13.15 20.56 2.27
C ASP A 8 -13.14 19.63 3.48
N MET A 9 -12.53 20.08 4.59
CA MET A 9 -12.51 19.31 5.83
C MET A 9 -13.91 19.02 6.36
N GLN A 10 -14.83 19.99 6.30
CA GLN A 10 -16.21 19.78 6.75
C GLN A 10 -16.96 18.76 5.87
N ILE A 11 -16.75 18.79 4.56
CA ILE A 11 -17.36 17.83 3.64
C ILE A 11 -16.84 16.41 3.93
N ILE A 12 -15.52 16.26 4.05
CA ILE A 12 -14.87 14.97 4.34
C ILE A 12 -15.32 14.40 5.70
N ILE A 13 -15.37 15.24 6.75
CA ILE A 13 -15.81 14.80 8.08
C ILE A 13 -17.27 14.34 8.04
N LYS A 14 -18.16 15.07 7.36
CA LYS A 14 -19.57 14.69 7.21
C LYS A 14 -19.73 13.37 6.46
N GLU A 15 -19.00 13.20 5.38
CA GLU A 15 -18.97 11.96 4.61
C GLU A 15 -18.53 10.77 5.47
N TYR A 16 -17.45 10.92 6.25
CA TYR A 16 -16.94 9.83 7.08
C TYR A 16 -17.84 9.49 8.26
N ILE A 17 -18.52 10.48 8.85
CA ILE A 17 -19.56 10.22 9.85
C ILE A 17 -20.72 9.47 9.21
N SER A 18 -21.16 9.87 8.01
CA SER A 18 -22.24 9.20 7.27
C SER A 18 -21.90 7.76 6.90
N LEU A 19 -20.64 7.48 6.58
CA LEU A 19 -20.13 6.13 6.30
C LEU A 19 -19.82 5.33 7.57
N GLY A 20 -19.96 5.91 8.77
CA GLY A 20 -19.67 5.25 10.05
C GLY A 20 -18.19 4.97 10.30
N LEU A 21 -17.27 5.68 9.61
CA LEU A 21 -15.82 5.46 9.70
C LEU A 21 -15.19 6.18 10.90
N ILE A 22 -15.80 7.28 11.34
CA ILE A 22 -15.36 8.08 12.49
C ILE A 22 -16.56 8.50 13.32
N GLU A 23 -16.33 8.71 14.61
CA GLU A 23 -17.32 9.25 15.53
C GLU A 23 -16.84 10.62 16.07
N PRO A 24 -17.77 11.53 16.41
CA PRO A 24 -17.41 12.78 17.04
C PRO A 24 -16.80 12.53 18.43
N GLY A 25 -15.54 12.91 18.60
CA GLY A 25 -14.85 12.82 19.88
C GLY A 25 -15.25 13.95 20.84
N ILE A 26 -15.36 13.63 22.14
CA ILE A 26 -15.75 14.57 23.21
C ILE A 26 -14.52 15.03 24.04
N SER A 27 -13.30 14.68 23.60
CA SER A 27 -12.09 14.89 24.40
C SER A 27 -11.71 16.37 24.52
N ALA A 28 -11.50 16.82 25.76
CA ALA A 28 -10.95 18.14 26.07
C ALA A 28 -9.50 18.34 25.56
N TYR A 29 -8.81 17.25 25.17
CA TYR A 29 -7.43 17.27 24.67
C TYR A 29 -7.36 17.04 23.14
N SER A 30 -8.46 17.20 22.41
CA SER A 30 -8.46 17.02 20.95
C SER A 30 -7.56 18.07 20.28
N SER A 31 -6.63 17.62 19.44
CA SER A 31 -5.82 18.53 18.61
C SER A 31 -6.55 18.90 17.32
N PRO A 32 -6.37 20.12 16.77
CA PRO A 32 -6.96 20.49 15.49
C PRO A 32 -6.44 19.63 14.35
N GLY A 33 -7.34 19.03 13.55
CA GLY A 33 -6.97 18.34 12.32
C GLY A 33 -6.49 19.34 11.24
N PHE A 34 -5.56 18.93 10.39
CA PHE A 34 -5.08 19.71 9.26
C PHE A 34 -5.08 18.90 7.97
N LEU A 35 -5.39 19.55 6.85
CA LEU A 35 -5.44 18.92 5.53
C LEU A 35 -4.07 19.04 4.86
N VAL A 36 -3.39 17.92 4.62
CA VAL A 36 -2.11 17.90 3.91
C VAL A 36 -2.37 17.76 2.42
N ARG A 37 -2.00 18.76 1.63
CA ARG A 37 -2.02 18.68 0.16
C ARG A 37 -0.60 18.43 -0.35
N ASN A 38 -0.18 17.18 -0.43
CA ASN A 38 1.12 16.87 -1.04
C ASN A 38 1.08 17.14 -2.56
N HIS A 39 2.13 17.71 -3.13
CA HIS A 39 2.22 18.01 -4.56
C HIS A 39 1.99 16.77 -5.45
N GLY A 40 2.40 15.59 -4.98
CA GLY A 40 2.12 14.31 -5.65
C GLY A 40 0.66 13.84 -5.57
N GLU A 41 -0.09 14.28 -4.56
CA GLU A 41 -1.52 13.96 -4.38
C GLU A 41 -2.39 14.90 -5.25
N ILE A 42 -2.01 16.18 -5.34
CA ILE A 42 -2.65 17.16 -6.22
C ILE A 42 -2.53 16.74 -7.70
N LYS A 43 -1.33 16.32 -8.15
CA LYS A 43 -1.11 15.86 -9.53
C LYS A 43 -1.93 14.60 -9.91
N ARG A 44 -2.37 13.82 -8.92
CA ARG A 44 -3.12 12.58 -9.12
C ARG A 44 -4.62 12.75 -9.01
N GLY A 45 -5.12 13.90 -8.55
CA GLY A 45 -6.56 14.17 -8.40
C GLY A 45 -7.28 13.26 -7.40
N LYS A 46 -6.56 12.44 -6.63
CA LYS A 46 -7.12 11.55 -5.61
C LYS A 46 -6.21 11.53 -4.38
N PRO A 47 -6.72 11.85 -3.17
CA PRO A 47 -5.99 11.61 -1.93
C PRO A 47 -5.68 10.11 -1.78
N ARG A 48 -4.69 9.75 -0.96
CA ARG A 48 -4.34 8.34 -0.69
C ARG A 48 -5.40 7.65 0.16
N LYS A 49 -6.56 7.38 -0.42
CA LYS A 49 -7.60 6.47 0.08
C LYS A 49 -8.31 5.85 -1.12
N PHE A 50 -8.23 4.53 -1.25
CA PHE A 50 -9.11 3.74 -2.11
C PHE A 50 -9.97 2.91 -1.16
N PHE A 51 -11.05 3.52 -0.70
CA PHE A 51 -12.19 2.81 -0.14
C PHE A 51 -13.28 2.97 -1.18
N ASP A 52 -13.67 1.87 -1.79
CA ASP A 52 -14.94 1.79 -2.53
C ASP A 52 -15.93 1.09 -1.60
N GLU A 53 -17.23 1.30 -1.75
CA GLU A 53 -18.29 0.70 -0.90
C GLU A 53 -18.24 -0.85 -0.88
N ALA A 54 -17.40 -1.46 -1.73
CA ALA A 54 -17.18 -2.90 -1.91
C ALA A 54 -15.90 -3.48 -1.26
N GLY A 55 -15.04 -2.66 -0.61
CA GLY A 55 -13.83 -3.14 0.08
C GLY A 55 -12.53 -2.45 -0.36
N ILE A 56 -11.39 -2.92 0.18
CA ILE A 56 -10.06 -2.38 -0.15
C ILE A 56 -9.54 -3.11 -1.39
N GLU A 57 -9.36 -2.41 -2.52
CA GLU A 57 -8.75 -2.96 -3.73
C GLU A 57 -7.34 -2.39 -3.95
N LEU A 58 -6.43 -3.24 -4.44
CA LEU A 58 -5.08 -2.79 -4.81
C LEU A 58 -5.16 -1.99 -6.12
N GLN A 59 -4.55 -0.80 -6.12
CA GLN A 59 -4.51 0.06 -7.32
C GLN A 59 -3.85 -0.68 -8.50
N GLU A 60 -4.47 -0.59 -9.68
CA GLU A 60 -4.04 -1.33 -10.88
C GLU A 60 -2.57 -1.11 -11.24
N HIS A 61 -2.10 0.14 -11.24
CA HIS A 61 -0.71 0.45 -11.52
C HIS A 61 0.29 -0.09 -10.47
N ILE A 62 -0.17 -0.45 -9.27
CA ILE A 62 0.66 -1.14 -8.27
C ILE A 62 0.76 -2.62 -8.63
N VAL A 63 -0.34 -3.24 -9.05
CA VAL A 63 -0.35 -4.63 -9.57
C VAL A 63 0.58 -4.74 -10.78
N GLU A 64 0.51 -3.80 -11.72
CA GLU A 64 1.40 -3.75 -12.88
C GLU A 64 2.87 -3.62 -12.49
N LYS A 65 3.19 -2.76 -11.52
CA LYS A 65 4.56 -2.61 -11.01
C LYS A 65 5.08 -3.90 -10.36
N ILE A 66 4.25 -4.59 -9.60
CA ILE A 66 4.61 -5.88 -8.99
C ILE A 66 4.86 -6.93 -10.07
N ARG A 67 4.00 -6.96 -11.10
CA ARG A 67 4.09 -7.89 -12.23
C ARG A 67 5.34 -7.67 -13.08
N ASN A 68 5.68 -6.41 -13.35
CA ASN A 68 6.81 -6.03 -14.20
C ASN A 68 8.16 -6.01 -13.45
N PHE A 69 8.15 -6.19 -12.13
CA PHE A 69 9.39 -6.28 -11.37
C PHE A 69 10.18 -7.53 -11.78
N PRO A 70 11.53 -7.51 -11.85
CA PRO A 70 12.31 -8.72 -12.09
C PRO A 70 12.16 -9.75 -10.95
N ASP A 71 12.33 -11.04 -11.25
CA ASP A 71 12.32 -12.11 -10.23
C ASP A 71 13.65 -12.19 -9.48
N VAL A 72 14.75 -11.86 -10.15
CA VAL A 72 16.11 -11.85 -9.61
C VAL A 72 16.53 -10.41 -9.36
N LEU A 73 16.89 -10.09 -8.11
CA LEU A 73 17.31 -8.74 -7.74
C LEU A 73 18.84 -8.71 -7.60
N LYS A 74 19.47 -7.80 -8.34
CA LYS A 74 20.93 -7.70 -8.43
C LYS A 74 21.54 -6.88 -7.30
N ASP A 75 20.77 -5.90 -6.81
CA ASP A 75 21.26 -4.91 -5.85
C ASP A 75 20.30 -4.71 -4.68
N LYS A 76 20.87 -4.29 -3.55
CA LYS A 76 20.13 -3.81 -2.36
C LYS A 76 19.10 -2.74 -2.71
N LYS A 77 19.42 -1.83 -3.65
CA LYS A 77 18.49 -0.78 -4.11
C LYS A 77 17.26 -1.38 -4.82
N GLN A 78 17.45 -2.41 -5.62
CA GLN A 78 16.35 -3.12 -6.28
C GLN A 78 15.48 -3.85 -5.25
N LEU A 79 16.09 -4.52 -4.27
CA LEU A 79 15.38 -5.16 -3.17
C LEU A 79 14.57 -4.16 -2.32
N GLN A 80 15.16 -3.02 -1.97
CA GLN A 80 14.45 -1.98 -1.23
C GLN A 80 13.27 -1.40 -2.04
N SER A 81 13.48 -1.15 -3.33
CA SER A 81 12.43 -0.70 -4.25
C SER A 81 11.28 -1.72 -4.33
N PHE A 82 11.61 -3.00 -4.51
CA PHE A 82 10.63 -4.09 -4.53
C PHE A 82 9.80 -4.12 -3.25
N LEU A 83 10.47 -4.15 -2.10
CA LEU A 83 9.80 -4.21 -0.80
C LEU A 83 8.95 -2.96 -0.52
N GLY A 84 9.35 -1.80 -1.05
CA GLY A 84 8.55 -0.58 -1.01
C GLY A 84 7.23 -0.73 -1.79
N VAL A 85 7.28 -1.29 -2.99
CA VAL A 85 6.07 -1.56 -3.80
C VAL A 85 5.19 -2.61 -3.13
N VAL A 86 5.78 -3.72 -2.67
CA VAL A 86 5.06 -4.81 -1.98
C VAL A 86 4.41 -4.33 -0.69
N ASN A 87 4.96 -3.31 -0.02
CA ASN A 87 4.36 -2.75 1.18
C ASN A 87 2.96 -2.17 0.94
N PHE A 88 2.68 -1.62 -0.25
CA PHE A 88 1.33 -1.18 -0.63
C PHE A 88 0.34 -2.34 -0.78
N ALA A 89 0.84 -3.51 -1.14
CA ALA A 89 0.07 -4.75 -1.21
C ALA A 89 0.04 -5.52 0.13
N GLY A 90 0.66 -5.00 1.19
CA GLY A 90 0.88 -5.73 2.44
C GLY A 90 -0.41 -6.18 3.13
N ILE A 91 -1.51 -5.45 2.96
CA ILE A 91 -2.83 -5.83 3.46
C ILE A 91 -3.41 -7.07 2.76
N PHE A 92 -2.93 -7.39 1.56
CA PHE A 92 -3.33 -8.53 0.72
C PHE A 92 -2.27 -9.65 0.72
N ILE A 93 -1.29 -9.62 1.63
CA ILE A 93 -0.26 -10.65 1.70
C ILE A 93 -0.26 -11.19 3.11
N LYS A 94 -0.82 -12.40 3.27
CA LYS A 94 -0.76 -13.11 4.55
C LYS A 94 0.72 -13.36 4.88
N ASP A 95 1.13 -12.90 6.06
CA ASP A 95 2.47 -13.08 6.62
C ASP A 95 3.64 -12.43 5.85
N LEU A 96 3.47 -11.21 5.32
CA LEU A 96 4.59 -10.43 4.76
C LEU A 96 5.82 -10.36 5.68
N ALA A 97 5.60 -10.36 7.00
CA ALA A 97 6.66 -10.38 8.01
C ALA A 97 7.58 -11.61 7.92
N LYS A 98 7.05 -12.78 7.51
CA LYS A 98 7.83 -14.00 7.32
C LYS A 98 8.83 -13.84 6.19
N TYR A 99 8.38 -13.35 5.03
CA TYR A 99 9.23 -13.09 3.87
C TYR A 99 10.31 -12.03 4.15
N ARG A 100 10.00 -11.02 4.98
CA ARG A 100 10.98 -10.00 5.38
C ARG A 100 12.18 -10.57 6.14
N LYS A 101 12.02 -11.69 6.85
CA LYS A 101 13.14 -12.35 7.55
C LYS A 101 14.18 -12.86 6.56
N ASP A 102 13.73 -13.47 5.47
CA ASP A 102 14.61 -14.03 4.43
C ASP A 102 15.40 -12.93 3.70
N PHE A 103 14.83 -11.72 3.60
CA PHE A 103 15.49 -10.55 3.01
C PHE A 103 16.29 -9.69 4.01
N ARG A 104 16.27 -10.02 5.31
CA ARG A 104 16.92 -9.20 6.34
C ARG A 104 18.43 -9.14 6.17
N LEU A 105 19.05 -10.31 5.99
CA LEU A 105 20.49 -10.42 5.79
C LEU A 105 20.93 -9.64 4.54
N LEU A 106 20.16 -9.72 3.45
CA LEU A 106 20.42 -8.98 2.21
C LEU A 106 20.31 -7.45 2.36
N LYS A 107 19.49 -6.96 3.30
CA LYS A 107 19.42 -5.52 3.63
C LYS A 107 20.61 -5.03 4.43
N GLU A 108 21.12 -5.86 5.32
CA GLU A 108 22.21 -5.49 6.24
C GLU A 108 23.59 -5.71 5.60
N THR A 109 23.66 -6.55 4.57
CA THR A 109 24.90 -6.85 3.83
C THR A 109 25.35 -5.66 2.98
N GLU A 110 26.66 -5.39 2.97
CA GLU A 110 27.28 -4.47 2.02
C GLU A 110 27.11 -4.99 0.59
N SER A 111 26.89 -4.10 -0.38
CA SER A 111 26.67 -4.49 -1.77
C SER A 111 27.76 -5.42 -2.34
N ALA A 112 29.00 -5.32 -1.83
CA ALA A 112 30.13 -6.16 -2.23
C ALA A 112 30.01 -7.65 -1.82
N LYS A 113 29.15 -7.98 -0.84
CA LYS A 113 28.92 -9.36 -0.35
C LYS A 113 27.53 -9.87 -0.71
N TRP A 114 26.88 -9.27 -1.71
CA TRP A 114 25.55 -9.66 -2.16
C TRP A 114 25.52 -11.13 -2.61
N LYS A 115 24.87 -11.99 -1.83
CA LYS A 115 24.67 -13.40 -2.16
C LYS A 115 23.20 -13.63 -2.46
N TRP A 116 22.85 -13.60 -3.73
CA TRP A 116 21.52 -13.95 -4.19
C TRP A 116 21.43 -15.47 -4.43
N GLU A 117 20.49 -16.13 -3.77
CA GLU A 117 20.26 -17.56 -3.86
C GLU A 117 18.88 -17.84 -4.46
N GLU A 118 18.66 -19.08 -4.93
CA GLU A 118 17.40 -19.51 -5.53
C GLU A 118 16.20 -19.32 -4.60
N ILE A 119 16.42 -19.50 -3.29
CA ILE A 119 15.40 -19.25 -2.26
C ILE A 119 14.88 -17.80 -2.32
N HIS A 120 15.71 -16.82 -2.63
CA HIS A 120 15.30 -15.42 -2.71
C HIS A 120 14.45 -15.16 -3.96
N THR A 121 14.83 -15.76 -5.09
CA THR A 121 14.03 -15.75 -6.33
C THR A 121 12.64 -16.34 -6.08
N GLN A 122 12.59 -17.50 -5.42
CA GLN A 122 11.34 -18.16 -5.09
C GLN A 122 10.43 -17.29 -4.22
N ARG A 123 11.00 -16.62 -3.21
CA ARG A 123 10.23 -15.71 -2.33
C ARG A 123 9.70 -14.49 -3.06
N VAL A 124 10.44 -13.94 -4.02
CA VAL A 124 9.96 -12.86 -4.88
C VAL A 124 8.76 -13.32 -5.71
N ARG A 125 8.81 -14.52 -6.31
CA ARG A 125 7.70 -15.11 -7.06
C ARG A 125 6.47 -15.36 -6.19
N GLU A 126 6.66 -15.94 -5.01
CA GLU A 126 5.58 -16.18 -4.05
C GLU A 126 4.89 -14.87 -3.63
N LEU A 127 5.66 -13.82 -3.36
CA LEU A 127 5.12 -12.49 -3.04
C LEU A 127 4.33 -11.88 -4.20
N LYS A 128 4.84 -11.98 -5.43
CA LYS A 128 4.12 -11.52 -6.63
C LYS A 128 2.80 -12.27 -6.79
N GLN A 129 2.83 -13.59 -6.66
CA GLN A 129 1.67 -14.43 -6.86
C GLN A 129 0.62 -14.22 -5.78
N SER A 130 1.02 -14.07 -4.50
CA SER A 130 0.09 -13.74 -3.42
C SER A 130 -0.58 -12.38 -3.64
N ALA A 131 0.20 -11.35 -4.01
CA ALA A 131 -0.34 -10.01 -4.25
C ALA A 131 -1.34 -9.98 -5.42
N ILE A 132 -1.02 -10.68 -6.52
CA ILE A 132 -1.86 -10.73 -7.72
C ILE A 132 -3.10 -11.59 -7.48
N CYS A 133 -2.96 -12.77 -6.88
CA CYS A 133 -4.07 -13.72 -6.68
C CYS A 133 -5.17 -13.13 -5.77
N GLN A 134 -4.78 -12.42 -4.70
CA GLN A 134 -5.76 -11.78 -3.80
C GLN A 134 -6.45 -10.58 -4.45
N SER A 135 -5.76 -9.85 -5.35
CA SER A 135 -6.40 -8.78 -6.14
C SER A 135 -7.43 -9.30 -7.14
N LEU A 136 -7.27 -10.53 -7.64
CA LEU A 136 -8.20 -11.18 -8.57
C LEU A 136 -9.35 -11.91 -7.86
N GLN A 137 -9.12 -12.50 -6.69
CA GLN A 137 -10.17 -13.14 -5.89
C GLN A 137 -11.26 -12.14 -5.48
N TYR A 138 -10.89 -10.94 -5.06
CA TYR A 138 -11.84 -9.85 -4.76
C TYR A 138 -12.65 -9.43 -6.00
N ARG A 139 -12.01 -9.43 -7.17
CA ARG A 139 -12.64 -9.06 -8.45
C ARG A 139 -13.64 -10.12 -8.94
N ARG A 140 -13.40 -11.41 -8.67
CA ARG A 140 -14.23 -12.54 -9.14
C ARG A 140 -15.50 -12.75 -8.31
N THR A 141 -15.49 -12.40 -7.03
CA THR A 141 -16.70 -12.33 -6.19
C THR A 141 -17.70 -11.24 -6.62
N ARG A 142 -17.31 -10.37 -7.56
CA ARG A 142 -18.10 -9.23 -8.08
C ARG A 142 -18.91 -9.55 -9.35
N MET A 143 -18.91 -10.79 -9.85
CA MET A 143 -19.64 -11.21 -11.07
C MET A 143 -20.79 -12.20 -10.82
N ASN A 144 -21.37 -12.20 -9.62
CA ASN A 144 -22.59 -12.97 -9.33
C ASN A 144 -23.62 -12.08 -8.64
N TRP A 145 -24.17 -11.11 -9.37
CA TRP A 145 -25.50 -10.53 -9.16
C TRP A 145 -26.02 -10.03 -10.51
#